data_AF-A0A822IWT3-F1
#
_entry.id   AF-A0A822IWT3-F1
#
_cell.length_a   1.000
_cell.length_b   1.000
_cell.length_c   1.000
_cell.angle_alpha   90.00
_cell.angle_beta   90.00
_cell.angle_gamma   90.00
#
_symmetry.space_group_name_H-M   'P 1'
#
loop_
_entity.id
_entity.type
_entity.pdbx_description
1 polymer ?
#
loop_
_entity_poly.entity_id
_entity_poly.type
_entity_poly.pdbx_seq_one_letter_code
_entity_poly.pdbx_strand_id
1 'polypeptide(L)'
;MKTIHHGANVSSESPITGVVDTTAPEYLSEEIDLHGIDFDFEEHCKECTKEFHADCYEAGSPTNYLLGYKKDIKGDFVPDLDAEFSAIVNGNENTTQVTRSKWVSKVMLCGPCYPGQGYLGNSGDYLAYTLPPSIWGHHDHIQINELSVTLESIKELYIAFFDTDLNTLDFAADFFYMIGELLNGKKLNELTPTGSAAGTLKIMLENKGMTTKENKKSVRA
;
A
#
# COMPACT_ATOMS: atom_id res chain seq x y z
N MET A 1 19.20 0.39 -9.55
CA MET A 1 19.97 1.63 -9.83
C MET A 1 19.68 2.66 -8.74
N LYS A 2 20.71 3.30 -8.17
CA LYS A 2 20.55 4.40 -7.20
C LYS A 2 21.02 5.71 -7.83
N THR A 3 20.28 6.79 -7.62
CA THR A 3 20.67 8.14 -8.08
C THR A 3 20.26 9.22 -7.09
N ILE A 4 20.81 10.42 -7.26
CA ILE A 4 20.38 11.63 -6.55
C ILE A 4 19.48 12.42 -7.50
N HIS A 5 18.20 12.55 -7.14
CA HIS A 5 17.19 13.29 -7.89
C HIS A 5 16.81 14.56 -7.12
N HIS A 6 17.30 15.72 -7.57
CA HIS A 6 17.07 17.01 -6.93
C HIS A 6 17.35 17.02 -5.41
N GLY A 7 18.40 16.33 -4.99
CA GLY A 7 18.81 16.25 -3.58
C GLY A 7 18.22 15.08 -2.78
N ALA A 8 17.30 14.31 -3.37
CA ALA A 8 16.77 13.08 -2.77
C ALA A 8 17.49 11.84 -3.33
N ASN A 9 17.85 10.89 -2.46
CA ASN A 9 18.36 9.59 -2.89
C ASN A 9 17.19 8.71 -3.31
N VAL A 10 17.19 8.24 -4.55
CA VAL A 10 16.15 7.35 -5.09
C VAL A 10 16.74 6.04 -5.60
N SER A 11 15.98 4.97 -5.48
CA SER A 11 16.32 3.64 -5.95
C SER A 11 15.27 3.18 -6.96
N SER A 12 15.70 2.59 -8.08
CA SER A 12 14.79 1.96 -9.04
C SER A 12 14.13 0.69 -8.50
N GLU A 13 14.58 0.18 -7.36
CA GLU A 13 14.12 -1.08 -6.75
C GLU A 13 13.14 -0.86 -5.60
N SER A 14 12.96 0.38 -5.15
CA SER A 14 12.08 0.72 -4.02
C SER A 14 11.05 1.74 -4.49
N PRO A 15 9.75 1.51 -4.20
CA PRO A 15 8.71 2.46 -4.57
C PRO A 15 8.97 3.83 -3.96
N ILE A 16 8.88 4.87 -4.79
CA ILE A 16 8.83 6.29 -4.38
C ILE A 16 7.39 6.81 -4.47
N THR A 17 7.15 8.03 -3.99
CA THR A 17 5.85 8.71 -4.18
C THR A 17 5.57 8.92 -5.66
N GLY A 18 4.36 8.60 -6.10
CA GLY A 18 3.87 8.94 -7.44
C GLY A 18 3.17 10.29 -7.47
N VAL A 19 3.38 11.06 -8.52
CA VAL A 19 2.75 12.37 -8.73
C VAL A 19 1.98 12.34 -10.04
N VAL A 20 0.77 12.90 -10.02
CA VAL A 20 -0.02 13.08 -11.23
C VAL A 20 -0.90 14.32 -11.16
N ASP A 21 -1.33 14.81 -12.31
CA ASP A 21 -2.39 15.81 -12.42
C ASP A 21 -3.71 15.22 -11.89
N THR A 22 -4.41 15.94 -11.01
CA THR A 22 -5.64 15.49 -10.35
C THR A 22 -6.80 15.25 -11.32
N THR A 23 -6.77 15.81 -12.53
CA THR A 23 -7.78 15.60 -13.57
C THR A 23 -7.54 14.36 -14.42
N ALA A 24 -6.36 13.75 -14.33
CA ALA A 24 -6.01 12.59 -15.13
C ALA A 24 -6.70 11.29 -14.69
N PRO A 25 -6.86 10.97 -13.39
CA PRO A 25 -7.60 9.78 -12.98
C PRO A 25 -9.10 9.97 -13.17
N GLU A 26 -9.75 9.00 -13.80
CA GLU A 26 -11.17 9.09 -14.18
C GLU A 26 -12.11 9.19 -12.97
N TYR A 27 -11.80 8.48 -11.89
CA TYR A 27 -12.70 8.34 -10.72
C TYR A 27 -12.15 8.95 -9.42
N LEU A 28 -11.10 9.80 -9.50
CA LEU A 28 -10.52 10.37 -8.29
C LEU A 28 -11.47 11.35 -7.58
N SER A 29 -12.30 12.09 -8.32
CA SER A 29 -13.27 13.00 -7.71
C SER A 29 -14.30 12.26 -6.85
N GLU A 30 -14.75 11.08 -7.30
CA GLU A 30 -15.70 10.25 -6.52
C GLU A 30 -15.07 9.75 -5.22
N GLU A 31 -13.80 9.36 -5.26
CA GLU A 31 -13.03 8.99 -4.07
C GLU A 31 -12.85 10.17 -3.10
N ILE A 32 -12.60 11.38 -3.61
CA ILE A 32 -12.54 12.60 -2.80
C ILE A 32 -13.87 12.85 -2.11
N ASP A 33 -14.98 12.78 -2.83
CA ASP A 33 -16.31 13.05 -2.29
C ASP A 33 -16.73 12.01 -1.22
N LEU A 34 -16.37 10.74 -1.42
CA LEU A 34 -16.77 9.65 -0.53
C LEU A 34 -15.84 9.45 0.68
N HIS A 35 -14.54 9.67 0.49
CA HIS A 35 -13.50 9.23 1.43
C HIS A 35 -12.46 10.31 1.75
N GLY A 36 -12.52 11.48 1.10
CA GLY A 36 -11.60 12.57 1.32
C GLY A 36 -11.77 13.23 2.69
N ILE A 37 -10.65 13.42 3.38
CA ILE A 37 -10.56 14.30 4.55
C ILE A 37 -10.20 15.68 4.04
N ASP A 38 -11.12 16.63 4.17
CA ASP A 38 -10.95 18.03 3.80
C ASP A 38 -10.18 18.79 4.89
N PHE A 39 -8.98 19.29 4.55
CA PHE A 39 -8.14 20.03 5.50
C PHE A 39 -8.77 21.34 5.99
N ASP A 40 -9.49 22.04 5.11
CA ASP A 40 -10.06 23.34 5.43
C ASP A 40 -11.28 23.15 6.33
N PHE A 41 -12.03 22.05 6.13
CA PHE A 41 -13.07 21.63 7.07
C PHE A 41 -12.48 21.25 8.44
N GLU A 42 -11.38 20.51 8.47
CA GLU A 42 -10.68 20.12 9.69
C GLU A 42 -10.14 21.33 10.47
N GLU A 43 -9.68 22.37 9.78
CA GLU A 43 -9.30 23.64 10.39
C GLU A 43 -10.53 24.42 10.89
N HIS A 44 -11.58 24.52 10.08
CA HIS A 44 -12.84 25.15 10.48
C HIS A 44 -13.41 24.54 11.77
N CYS A 45 -13.37 23.21 11.91
CA CYS A 45 -13.85 22.50 13.09
C CYS A 45 -13.12 22.87 14.39
N LYS A 46 -11.91 23.44 14.32
CA LYS A 46 -11.16 23.88 15.51
C LYS A 46 -11.64 25.20 16.06
N GLU A 47 -12.20 26.06 15.20
CA GLU A 47 -12.60 27.42 15.55
C GLU A 47 -14.13 27.59 15.62
N CYS A 48 -14.87 26.71 14.94
CA CYS A 48 -16.32 26.76 14.92
C CYS A 48 -16.92 26.41 16.28
N THR A 49 -17.89 27.24 16.71
CA THR A 49 -18.63 27.06 17.96
C THR A 49 -20.03 26.50 17.76
N LYS A 50 -20.45 26.28 16.51
CA LYS A 50 -21.77 25.73 16.19
C LYS A 50 -21.78 24.22 16.46
N GLU A 51 -22.94 23.69 16.83
CA GLU A 51 -23.11 22.24 17.04
C GLU A 51 -22.96 21.45 15.73
N PHE A 52 -23.42 22.03 14.62
CA PHE A 52 -23.37 21.41 13.30
C PHE A 52 -22.41 22.20 12.40
N HIS A 53 -21.15 21.76 12.34
CA HIS A 53 -20.10 22.44 11.56
C HIS A 53 -20.38 22.46 10.05
N ALA A 54 -21.06 21.44 9.52
CA ALA A 54 -21.41 21.37 8.10
C ALA A 54 -22.34 22.52 7.65
N ASP A 55 -23.16 23.07 8.57
CA ASP A 55 -24.10 24.15 8.25
C ASP A 55 -23.43 25.52 8.09
N CYS A 56 -22.16 25.63 8.47
CA CYS A 56 -21.41 26.87 8.39
C CYS A 56 -20.07 26.76 7.67
N TYR A 57 -19.78 25.57 7.14
CA TYR A 57 -18.65 25.36 6.27
C TYR A 57 -19.13 25.39 4.82
N GLU A 58 -18.61 26.35 4.07
CA GLU A 58 -18.71 26.35 2.61
C GLU A 58 -17.32 26.02 2.09
N ALA A 59 -17.18 24.88 1.43
CA ALA A 59 -15.91 24.46 0.85
C ALA A 59 -15.41 25.53 -0.13
N GLY A 60 -14.28 26.15 0.20
CA GLY A 60 -13.61 27.08 -0.70
C GLY A 60 -12.92 26.29 -1.81
N SER A 61 -13.22 26.59 -3.08
CA SER A 61 -12.44 26.00 -4.18
C SER A 61 -11.18 26.85 -4.41
N PRO A 62 -9.97 26.27 -4.45
CA PRO A 62 -9.62 24.85 -4.30
C PRO A 62 -9.21 24.45 -2.86
N THR A 63 -9.73 23.32 -2.39
CA THR A 63 -9.41 22.66 -1.11
C THR A 63 -8.35 21.58 -1.26
N ASN A 64 -7.68 21.24 -0.16
CA ASN A 64 -6.72 20.13 -0.10
C ASN A 64 -7.35 18.93 0.61
N TYR A 65 -7.14 17.72 0.08
CA TYR A 65 -7.70 16.49 0.63
C TYR A 65 -6.64 15.45 0.98
N LEU A 66 -6.92 14.66 2.01
CA LEU A 66 -6.24 13.40 2.28
C LEU A 66 -7.15 12.23 1.96
N LEU A 67 -6.67 11.29 1.14
CA LEU A 67 -7.33 10.03 0.84
C LEU A 67 -6.61 8.88 1.52
N GLY A 68 -7.35 7.97 2.17
CA GLY A 68 -6.76 6.80 2.84
C GLY A 68 -5.80 7.17 3.98
N TYR A 69 -6.14 8.23 4.73
CA TYR A 69 -5.49 8.63 5.96
C TYR A 69 -6.45 8.49 7.15
N LYS A 70 -5.89 8.42 8.35
CA LYS A 70 -6.63 8.50 9.62
C LYS A 70 -5.84 9.29 10.65
N LYS A 71 -6.51 9.79 11.68
CA LYS A 71 -5.81 10.39 12.83
C LYS A 71 -5.28 9.31 13.75
N ASP A 72 -4.05 9.48 14.22
CA ASP A 72 -3.48 8.65 15.28
C ASP A 72 -3.94 9.12 16.68
N ILE A 73 -3.37 8.52 17.73
CA ILE A 73 -3.70 8.87 19.13
C ILE A 73 -3.29 10.29 19.54
N LYS A 74 -2.44 10.98 18.76
CA LYS A 74 -2.03 12.37 18.98
C LYS A 74 -2.86 13.33 18.15
N GLY A 75 -3.70 12.82 17.26
CA GLY A 75 -4.47 13.61 16.30
C GLY A 75 -3.70 13.92 15.02
N ASP A 76 -2.51 13.34 14.82
CA ASP A 76 -1.71 13.51 13.61
C ASP A 76 -2.26 12.61 12.50
N PHE A 77 -2.28 13.11 11.26
CA PHE A 77 -2.70 12.29 10.12
C PHE A 77 -1.60 11.30 9.72
N VAL A 78 -1.96 10.03 9.68
CA VAL A 78 -1.10 8.93 9.26
C VAL A 78 -1.80 8.10 8.17
N PRO A 79 -1.06 7.51 7.22
CA PRO A 79 -1.64 6.61 6.22
C PRO A 79 -2.42 5.47 6.88
N ASP A 80 -3.64 5.22 6.41
CA ASP A 80 -4.43 4.09 6.86
C ASP A 80 -4.01 2.81 6.15
N LEU A 81 -3.37 1.89 6.87
CA LEU A 81 -2.85 0.65 6.32
C LEU A 81 -3.93 -0.30 5.78
N ASP A 82 -5.19 -0.14 6.21
CA ASP A 82 -6.33 -0.92 5.73
C ASP A 82 -6.88 -0.38 4.39
N ALA A 83 -6.66 0.91 4.10
CA ALA A 83 -7.05 1.54 2.85
C ALA A 83 -6.25 0.96 1.66
N GLU A 84 -6.82 1.02 0.46
CA GLU A 84 -6.16 0.52 -0.75
C GLU A 84 -4.94 1.36 -1.16
N PHE A 85 -5.01 2.66 -0.94
CA PHE A 85 -3.95 3.62 -1.17
C PHE A 85 -4.06 4.78 -0.18
N SER A 86 -3.03 5.62 -0.14
CA SER A 86 -3.03 6.89 0.56
C SER A 86 -2.48 7.99 -0.34
N ALA A 87 -3.22 9.07 -0.52
CA ALA A 87 -2.83 10.18 -1.39
C ALA A 87 -3.12 11.55 -0.79
N ILE A 88 -2.32 12.54 -1.18
CA ILE A 88 -2.51 13.95 -0.88
C ILE A 88 -2.97 14.63 -2.17
N VAL A 89 -4.15 15.22 -2.15
CA VAL A 89 -4.70 15.98 -3.28
C VAL A 89 -4.52 17.47 -2.97
N ASN A 90 -3.72 18.14 -3.77
CA ASN A 90 -3.54 19.59 -3.72
C ASN A 90 -4.43 20.23 -4.80
N GLY A 91 -5.59 20.76 -4.39
CA GLY A 91 -6.51 21.43 -5.31
C GLY A 91 -5.91 22.69 -5.95
N ASN A 92 -4.98 23.38 -5.26
CA ASN A 92 -4.38 24.62 -5.74
C ASN A 92 -3.39 24.40 -6.88
N GLU A 93 -2.63 23.31 -6.81
CA GLU A 93 -1.67 22.92 -7.85
C GLU A 93 -2.25 21.92 -8.86
N ASN A 94 -3.49 21.47 -8.63
CA ASN A 94 -4.13 20.40 -9.38
C ASN A 94 -3.26 19.13 -9.42
N THR A 95 -2.63 18.78 -8.30
CA THR A 95 -1.73 17.62 -8.20
C THR A 95 -2.19 16.63 -7.15
N THR A 96 -1.98 15.35 -7.45
CA THR A 96 -2.20 14.24 -6.54
C THR A 96 -0.89 13.49 -6.32
N GLN A 97 -0.48 13.39 -5.05
CA GLN A 97 0.71 12.66 -4.62
C GLN A 97 0.29 11.36 -3.94
N VAL A 98 0.55 10.22 -4.59
CA VAL A 98 0.30 8.88 -4.05
C VAL A 98 1.45 8.48 -3.14
N THR A 99 1.25 8.68 -1.85
CA THR A 99 2.24 8.45 -0.79
C THR A 99 2.39 6.98 -0.38
N ARG A 100 1.35 6.17 -0.59
CA ARG A 100 1.33 4.73 -0.33
C ARG A 100 0.29 4.11 -1.24
N SER A 101 0.55 2.90 -1.73
CA SER A 101 -0.44 2.13 -2.50
C SER A 101 -0.09 0.66 -2.51
N LYS A 102 -1.08 -0.21 -2.74
CA LYS A 102 -0.85 -1.62 -3.09
C LYS A 102 -0.36 -1.78 -4.53
N TRP A 103 -0.36 -0.72 -5.33
CA TRP A 103 0.08 -0.73 -6.73
C TRP A 103 1.25 0.21 -6.94
N VAL A 104 2.13 -0.18 -7.86
CA VAL A 104 3.21 0.66 -8.38
C VAL A 104 3.20 0.67 -9.90
N SER A 105 3.71 1.74 -10.47
CA SER A 105 3.97 1.88 -11.90
C SER A 105 5.43 2.19 -12.14
N LYS A 106 5.93 1.79 -13.30
CA LYS A 106 7.24 2.18 -13.80
C LYS A 106 7.17 3.58 -14.38
N VAL A 107 7.95 4.51 -13.86
CA VAL A 107 7.86 5.93 -14.17
C VAL A 107 9.22 6.59 -14.34
N MET A 108 9.20 7.74 -15.03
CA MET A 108 10.27 8.71 -14.95
C MET A 108 10.22 9.49 -13.65
N LEU A 109 11.37 9.97 -13.19
CA LEU A 109 11.44 10.92 -12.09
C LEU A 109 10.84 12.26 -12.51
N CYS A 110 10.16 12.93 -11.57
CA CYS A 110 9.47 14.19 -11.80
C CYS A 110 10.45 15.38 -11.97
N GLY A 111 9.94 16.58 -12.19
CA GLY A 111 10.76 17.79 -12.20
C GLY A 111 11.23 18.23 -10.80
N PRO A 112 11.94 19.38 -10.71
CA PRO A 112 12.46 19.91 -9.45
C PRO A 112 11.39 20.26 -8.41
N CYS A 113 10.13 20.40 -8.81
CA CYS A 113 9.01 20.68 -7.90
C CYS A 113 8.67 19.50 -6.97
N TYR A 114 9.02 18.27 -7.38
CA TYR A 114 8.78 17.06 -6.58
C TYR A 114 10.06 16.22 -6.45
N PRO A 115 11.05 16.67 -5.66
CA PRO A 115 12.31 15.97 -5.48
C PRO A 115 12.11 14.52 -5.03
N GLY A 116 12.81 13.60 -5.70
CA GLY A 116 12.73 12.17 -5.39
C GLY A 116 11.40 11.45 -5.71
N GLN A 117 10.46 12.11 -6.39
CA GLN A 117 9.17 11.51 -6.75
C GLN A 117 9.10 11.14 -8.22
N GLY A 118 8.19 10.23 -8.58
CA GLY A 118 7.98 9.75 -9.94
C GLY A 118 6.71 10.32 -10.56
N TYR A 119 6.74 10.68 -11.85
CA TYR A 119 5.57 11.21 -12.55
C TYR A 119 4.77 10.10 -13.24
N LEU A 120 3.54 9.85 -12.79
CA LEU A 120 2.69 8.74 -13.25
C LEU A 120 2.24 8.87 -14.72
N GLY A 121 2.33 10.07 -15.31
CA GLY A 121 2.01 10.29 -16.72
C GLY A 121 3.08 9.81 -17.70
N ASN A 122 4.30 9.48 -17.23
CA ASN A 122 5.41 9.10 -18.10
C ASN A 122 6.09 7.82 -17.62
N SER A 123 6.11 6.80 -18.47
CA SER A 123 6.81 5.53 -18.21
C SER A 123 8.33 5.73 -18.10
N GLY A 124 8.98 4.97 -17.22
CA GLY A 124 10.43 5.00 -17.02
C GLY A 124 10.96 3.84 -16.18
N ASP A 125 12.15 4.00 -15.59
CA ASP A 125 12.85 2.90 -14.91
C ASP A 125 12.63 2.84 -13.39
N TYR A 126 11.94 3.81 -12.78
CA TYR A 126 11.74 3.87 -11.34
C TYR A 126 10.36 3.35 -10.97
N LEU A 127 10.24 2.69 -9.81
CA LEU A 127 8.95 2.29 -9.27
C LEU A 127 8.38 3.45 -8.45
N ALA A 128 7.16 3.88 -8.74
CA ALA A 128 6.41 4.81 -7.89
C ALA A 128 5.04 4.23 -7.52
N TYR A 129 4.55 4.54 -6.32
CA TYR A 129 3.18 4.22 -5.95
C TYR A 129 2.20 4.85 -6.93
N THR A 130 1.19 4.09 -7.35
CA THR A 130 0.16 4.55 -8.27
C THR A 130 -1.24 4.36 -7.69
N LEU A 131 -2.23 5.00 -8.29
CA LEU A 131 -3.63 4.82 -7.91
C LEU A 131 -4.10 3.39 -8.27
N PRO A 132 -5.13 2.85 -7.59
CA PRO A 132 -5.74 1.58 -7.96
C PRO A 132 -6.18 1.56 -9.43
N PRO A 133 -6.16 0.40 -10.11
CA PRO A 133 -6.61 0.29 -11.51
C PRO A 133 -8.05 0.76 -11.74
N SER A 134 -8.91 0.64 -10.74
CA SER A 134 -10.29 1.14 -10.79
C SER A 134 -10.39 2.66 -10.88
N ILE A 135 -9.37 3.39 -10.41
CA ILE A 135 -9.33 4.85 -10.40
C ILE A 135 -8.44 5.38 -11.53
N TRP A 136 -7.30 4.72 -11.75
CA TRP A 136 -6.28 5.14 -12.72
C TRP A 136 -6.57 4.67 -14.14
N GLY A 137 -7.29 3.54 -14.32
CA GLY A 137 -7.62 3.00 -15.64
C GLY A 137 -6.53 2.08 -16.22
N HIS A 138 -6.28 2.19 -17.54
CA HIS A 138 -5.48 1.23 -18.31
C HIS A 138 -3.95 1.41 -18.28
N HIS A 139 -3.40 2.07 -17.26
CA HIS A 139 -1.95 2.23 -17.13
C HIS A 139 -1.24 0.93 -16.69
N ASP A 140 0.08 0.90 -16.75
CA ASP A 140 0.87 -0.22 -16.23
C ASP A 140 0.76 -0.27 -14.69
N HIS A 141 0.05 -1.27 -14.18
CA HIS A 141 -0.07 -1.53 -12.75
C HIS A 141 0.68 -2.80 -12.39
N ILE A 142 1.65 -2.67 -11.52
CA ILE A 142 2.28 -3.79 -10.83
C ILE A 142 1.68 -3.78 -9.44
N GLN A 143 0.84 -4.75 -9.13
CA GLN A 143 0.41 -4.95 -7.76
C GLN A 143 1.65 -5.35 -6.95
N ILE A 144 1.97 -4.57 -5.91
CA ILE A 144 2.87 -5.03 -4.86
C ILE A 144 2.08 -6.13 -4.16
N ASN A 145 2.16 -7.35 -4.69
CA ASN A 145 1.62 -8.52 -4.03
C ASN A 145 2.31 -8.62 -2.69
N GLU A 146 1.63 -8.14 -1.65
CA GLU A 146 1.69 -8.64 -0.29
C GLU A 146 3.11 -8.94 0.23
N LEU A 147 4.15 -8.21 -0.19
CA LEU A 147 5.52 -8.52 0.22
C LEU A 147 5.64 -8.42 1.74
N SER A 148 4.82 -7.60 2.39
CA SER A 148 4.65 -7.55 3.84
C SER A 148 3.96 -8.78 4.45
N VAL A 149 2.92 -9.33 3.82
CA VAL A 149 2.28 -10.59 4.26
C VAL A 149 3.20 -11.77 3.98
N THR A 150 3.92 -11.77 2.86
CA THR A 150 4.97 -12.71 2.52
C THR A 150 6.12 -12.61 3.52
N LEU A 151 6.57 -11.40 3.90
CA LEU A 151 7.62 -11.20 4.90
C LEU A 151 7.17 -11.61 6.30
N GLU A 152 5.93 -11.34 6.69
CA GLU A 152 5.41 -11.79 7.98
C GLU A 152 5.21 -13.31 7.99
N SER A 153 4.71 -13.89 6.88
CA SER A 153 4.64 -15.35 6.69
C SER A 153 6.03 -15.98 6.76
N ILE A 154 7.04 -15.36 6.14
CA ILE A 154 8.46 -15.78 6.18
C ILE A 154 9.00 -15.71 7.62
N LYS A 155 8.69 -14.65 8.35
CA LYS A 155 9.11 -14.46 9.75
C LYS A 155 8.45 -15.48 10.67
N GLU A 156 7.17 -15.77 10.48
CA GLU A 156 6.45 -16.81 11.21
C GLU A 156 7.00 -18.21 10.91
N LEU A 157 7.29 -18.49 9.64
CA LEU A 157 8.02 -19.68 9.18
C LEU A 157 9.39 -19.79 9.88
N TYR A 158 10.12 -18.68 9.99
CA TYR A 158 11.43 -18.61 10.64
C TYR A 158 11.35 -18.82 12.16
N ILE A 159 10.32 -18.28 12.82
CA ILE A 159 10.09 -18.53 14.26
C ILE A 159 9.75 -20.01 14.49
N ALA A 160 8.92 -20.60 13.63
CA ALA A 160 8.61 -22.03 13.69
C ALA A 160 9.86 -22.91 13.51
N PHE A 161 10.83 -22.48 12.69
CA PHE A 161 12.11 -23.16 12.47
C PHE A 161 12.96 -23.26 13.75
N PHE A 162 13.03 -22.20 14.56
CA PHE A 162 13.84 -22.19 15.79
C PHE A 162 13.28 -23.03 16.95
N ASP A 163 11.99 -23.40 16.88
CA ASP A 163 11.28 -24.14 17.93
C ASP A 163 11.29 -25.67 17.72
N THR A 164 12.03 -26.21 16.73
CA THR A 164 11.99 -27.64 16.38
C THR A 164 13.34 -28.36 16.48
N ASP A 165 13.34 -29.54 17.12
CA ASP A 165 14.47 -30.50 17.17
C ASP A 165 14.60 -31.32 15.87
N LEU A 166 14.47 -30.68 14.70
CA LEU A 166 14.51 -31.36 13.40
C LEU A 166 15.91 -31.32 12.78
N ASN A 167 16.25 -32.37 12.03
CA ASN A 167 17.52 -32.50 11.32
C ASN A 167 17.65 -31.37 10.28
N THR A 168 18.64 -30.49 10.46
CA THR A 168 18.65 -29.13 9.91
C THR A 168 18.84 -29.01 8.41
N LEU A 169 19.33 -30.06 7.72
CA LEU A 169 19.75 -29.96 6.31
C LEU A 169 18.59 -30.17 5.32
N ASP A 170 17.80 -31.24 5.48
CA ASP A 170 16.66 -31.52 4.59
C ASP A 170 15.53 -30.48 4.78
N PHE A 171 15.42 -29.96 6.00
CA PHE A 171 14.39 -28.99 6.37
C PHE A 171 14.70 -27.56 5.88
N ALA A 172 15.98 -27.18 5.80
CA ALA A 172 16.39 -25.89 5.25
C ALA A 172 16.09 -25.79 3.75
N ALA A 173 16.29 -26.87 2.99
CA ALA A 173 15.96 -26.91 1.56
C ALA A 173 14.45 -26.69 1.33
N ASP A 174 13.61 -27.36 2.10
CA ASP A 174 12.15 -27.18 2.05
C ASP A 174 11.72 -25.77 2.49
N PHE A 175 12.37 -25.20 3.52
CA PHE A 175 12.14 -23.81 3.95
C PHE A 175 12.44 -22.80 2.83
N PHE A 176 13.63 -22.88 2.23
CA PHE A 176 14.01 -21.97 1.14
C PHE A 176 13.13 -22.15 -0.10
N TYR A 177 12.70 -23.38 -0.40
CA TYR A 177 11.73 -23.65 -1.45
C TYR A 177 10.40 -22.94 -1.17
N MET A 178 9.84 -23.08 0.04
CA MET A 178 8.58 -22.41 0.41
C MET A 178 8.70 -20.88 0.36
N ILE A 179 9.83 -20.32 0.81
CA ILE A 179 10.09 -18.88 0.65
C ILE A 179 10.11 -18.47 -0.82
N GLY A 180 10.78 -19.24 -1.69
CA GLY A 180 10.80 -18.98 -3.13
C GLY A 180 9.41 -18.96 -3.75
N GLU A 181 8.55 -19.92 -3.38
CA GLU A 181 7.17 -20.00 -3.88
C GLU A 181 6.29 -18.85 -3.37
N LEU A 182 6.44 -18.44 -2.10
CA LEU A 182 5.74 -17.28 -1.53
C LEU A 182 6.19 -15.96 -2.19
N LEU A 183 7.49 -15.81 -2.47
CA LEU A 183 8.02 -14.65 -3.18
C LEU A 183 7.57 -14.62 -4.66
N ASN A 184 7.24 -15.78 -5.23
CA ASN A 184 6.60 -15.90 -6.55
C ASN A 184 5.08 -15.68 -6.51
N GLY A 185 4.53 -15.26 -5.37
CA GLY A 185 3.13 -14.87 -5.22
C GLY A 185 2.16 -16.00 -4.93
N LYS A 186 2.64 -17.22 -4.64
CA LYS A 186 1.76 -18.28 -4.13
C LYS A 186 1.32 -17.99 -2.70
N LYS A 187 0.10 -18.40 -2.35
CA LYS A 187 -0.40 -18.36 -0.98
C LYS A 187 0.10 -19.56 -0.18
N LEU A 188 0.15 -19.43 1.14
CA LEU A 188 0.59 -20.51 2.05
C LEU A 188 -0.20 -21.82 1.86
N ASN A 189 -1.51 -21.73 1.60
CA ASN A 189 -2.37 -22.89 1.37
C ASN A 189 -2.19 -23.53 -0.03
N GLU A 190 -1.54 -22.85 -0.97
CA GLU A 190 -1.23 -23.31 -2.33
C GLU A 190 0.13 -24.01 -2.41
N LEU A 191 0.91 -24.01 -1.33
CA LEU A 191 2.19 -24.70 -1.26
C LEU A 191 1.95 -26.22 -1.28
N THR A 192 2.54 -26.89 -2.28
CA THR A 192 2.54 -28.34 -2.41
C THR A 192 3.84 -28.90 -1.83
N PRO A 193 3.82 -29.47 -0.61
CA PRO A 193 5.02 -30.02 0.00
C PRO A 193 5.47 -31.27 -0.78
N THR A 194 6.71 -31.26 -1.28
CA THR A 194 7.32 -32.43 -1.94
C THR A 194 8.19 -33.26 -1.00
N GLY A 195 8.49 -32.76 0.21
CA GLY A 195 9.27 -33.42 1.26
C GLY A 195 8.48 -33.65 2.56
N SER A 196 8.95 -34.58 3.40
CA SER A 196 8.39 -34.86 4.73
C SER A 196 8.47 -33.64 5.67
N ALA A 197 9.48 -32.80 5.46
CA ALA A 197 9.71 -31.55 6.16
C ALA A 197 8.65 -30.49 5.82
N ALA A 198 8.36 -30.27 4.53
CA ALA A 198 7.32 -29.34 4.10
C ALA A 198 5.90 -29.76 4.56
N GLY A 199 5.60 -31.06 4.61
CA GLY A 199 4.36 -31.57 5.19
C GLY A 199 4.25 -31.29 6.69
N THR A 200 5.36 -31.47 7.42
CA THR A 200 5.46 -31.16 8.85
C THR A 200 5.25 -29.66 9.09
N LEU A 201 5.86 -28.80 8.27
CA LEU A 201 5.76 -27.36 8.46
C LEU A 201 4.35 -26.82 8.16
N LYS A 202 3.68 -27.35 7.13
CA LYS A 202 2.27 -27.05 6.86
C LYS A 202 1.38 -27.41 8.04
N ILE A 203 1.56 -28.61 8.60
CA ILE A 203 0.81 -29.07 9.78
C ILE A 203 1.10 -28.19 11.01
N MET A 204 2.36 -27.76 11.20
CA MET A 204 2.72 -26.86 12.30
C MET A 204 2.04 -25.49 12.18
N LEU A 205 1.98 -24.93 10.96
CA LEU A 205 1.29 -23.68 10.68
C LEU A 205 -0.23 -23.83 10.90
N GLU A 206 -0.84 -24.93 10.44
CA GLU A 206 -2.26 -25.24 10.68
C GLU A 206 -2.57 -25.39 12.18
N ASN A 207 -1.72 -26.10 12.94
CA ASN A 207 -1.89 -26.32 14.39
C ASN A 207 -1.73 -25.04 15.23
N LYS A 208 -0.94 -24.06 14.75
CA LYS A 208 -0.84 -22.74 15.40
C LYS A 208 -2.04 -21.83 15.08
N GLY A 209 -3.08 -22.35 14.40
CA GLY A 209 -4.27 -21.59 14.04
C GLY A 209 -4.05 -20.64 12.86
N MET A 210 -2.97 -20.85 12.10
CA MET A 210 -2.58 -20.03 10.96
C MET A 210 -3.21 -20.56 9.66
N THR A 211 -4.43 -21.09 9.76
CA THR A 211 -5.26 -21.22 8.56
C THR A 211 -5.65 -19.81 8.16
N THR A 212 -5.31 -19.42 6.93
CA THR A 212 -5.75 -18.15 6.35
C THR A 212 -7.25 -18.06 6.59
N LYS A 213 -7.69 -17.20 7.53
CA LYS A 213 -9.10 -16.93 7.73
C LYS A 213 -9.59 -16.45 6.38
N GLU A 214 -10.32 -17.29 5.66
CA GLU A 214 -11.12 -16.84 4.54
C GLU A 214 -11.98 -15.71 5.09
N ASN A 215 -11.75 -14.49 4.61
CA ASN A 215 -12.67 -13.39 4.80
C ASN A 215 -13.98 -13.82 4.12
N LYS A 216 -14.82 -14.54 4.88
CA LYS A 216 -16.21 -14.78 4.51
C LYS A 216 -16.86 -13.40 4.46
N LYS A 217 -16.90 -12.82 3.25
CA LYS A 217 -17.84 -11.73 2.93
C LYS A 217 -19.20 -12.21 3.43
N SER A 218 -19.70 -11.58 4.48
CA SER A 218 -21.08 -11.76 4.89
C SER A 218 -21.93 -11.20 3.75
N VAL A 219 -22.42 -12.07 2.88
CA VAL A 219 -23.53 -11.73 2.00
C VAL A 219 -24.74 -11.58 2.93
N ARG A 220 -25.02 -10.34 3.33
CA ARG A 220 -26.34 -10.00 3.88
C ARG A 220 -27.29 -9.99 2.68
N ALA A 221 -28.23 -10.92 2.71
CA ALA A 221 -29.42 -10.93 1.87
C ALA A 221 -30.33 -9.75 2.21
#